data_AF-A0A5J4U9U8-F1
#
_entry.id   AF-A0A5J4U9U8-F1
#
_cell.length_a   1.000
_cell.length_b   1.000
_cell.length_c   1.000
_cell.angle_alpha   90.00
_cell.angle_beta   90.00
_cell.angle_gamma   90.00
#
_symmetry.space_group_name_H-M   'P 1'
#
loop_
_entity.id
_entity.type
_entity.pdbx_description
1 polymer ?
#
loop_
_entity_poly.entity_id
_entity_poly.type
_entity_poly.pdbx_seq_one_letter_code
_entity_poly.pdbx_strand_id
1 'polypeptide(L)'
;MTVKRTAKLFGKQKDLRLQIQKVSLFLNTMDHQNAQAARLGGWNTTMIMNMTAISDIIWWIANIIANPSAQLTQIPPQMTMTTDAAPSG
;
A
#
# COMPACT_ATOMS: atom_id res chain seq x y z
N MET A 1 -9.76 -4.12 16.54
CA MET A 1 -9.01 -4.71 15.41
C MET A 1 -7.82 -5.48 15.99
N THR A 2 -7.55 -6.73 15.60
CA THR A 2 -6.36 -7.45 16.09
C THR A 2 -5.16 -7.19 15.17
N VAL A 3 -3.95 -7.21 15.73
CA VAL A 3 -2.68 -7.04 15.00
C VAL A 3 -2.63 -7.94 13.74
N LYS A 4 -3.05 -9.20 13.87
CA LYS A 4 -3.12 -10.15 12.74
C LYS A 4 -4.07 -9.69 11.62
N ARG A 5 -5.25 -9.17 11.95
CA ARG A 5 -6.20 -8.65 10.95
C ARG A 5 -5.66 -7.41 10.26
N THR A 6 -5.04 -6.52 11.04
CA THR A 6 -4.42 -5.29 10.55
C THR A 6 -3.26 -5.60 9.58
N ALA A 7 -2.35 -6.51 9.95
CA ALA A 7 -1.25 -6.93 9.09
C ALA A 7 -1.73 -7.51 7.75
N LYS A 8 -2.81 -8.33 7.77
CA LYS A 8 -3.40 -8.88 6.54
C LYS A 8 -3.98 -7.79 5.63
N LEU A 9 -4.58 -6.75 6.21
CA LEU A 9 -5.08 -5.60 5.46
C LEU A 9 -3.93 -4.82 4.80
N PHE A 10 -2.85 -4.56 5.55
CA PHE A 10 -1.66 -3.86 5.03
C PHE A 10 -0.95 -4.64 3.93
N GLY A 11 -0.89 -5.98 4.04
CA GLY A 11 -0.37 -6.83 2.98
C GLY A 11 -1.10 -6.62 1.65
N LYS A 12 -2.44 -6.65 1.67
CA LYS A 12 -3.28 -6.40 0.47
C LYS A 12 -3.16 -4.96 -0.05
N GLN A 13 -2.97 -4.01 0.85
CA GLN A 13 -2.75 -2.60 0.50
C GLN A 13 -1.40 -2.36 -0.16
N LYS A 14 -0.35 -3.10 0.23
CA LYS A 14 0.99 -2.97 -0.34
C LYS A 14 1.01 -3.29 -1.84
N ASP A 15 0.18 -4.23 -2.29
CA ASP A 15 0.00 -4.56 -3.70
C ASP A 15 -0.60 -3.39 -4.51
N LEU A 16 -1.40 -2.54 -3.86
CA LEU A 16 -2.03 -1.35 -4.44
C LEU A 16 -1.21 -0.07 -4.24
N ARG A 17 -0.21 -0.10 -3.35
CA ARG A 17 0.62 1.05 -2.93
C ARG A 17 1.42 1.67 -4.07
N LEU A 18 1.73 0.90 -5.11
CA LEU A 18 2.43 1.40 -6.31
C LEU A 18 1.65 2.53 -7.02
N GLN A 19 0.35 2.68 -6.76
CA GLN A 19 -0.51 3.59 -7.50
C GLN A 19 -0.73 4.95 -6.81
N ILE A 20 -0.45 5.11 -5.50
CA ILE A 20 -0.80 6.34 -4.75
C ILE A 20 0.27 6.71 -3.71
N GLN A 21 1.06 7.77 -3.98
CA GLN A 21 2.11 8.26 -3.08
C GLN A 21 1.58 8.67 -1.69
N LYS A 22 0.40 9.29 -1.61
CA LYS A 22 -0.19 9.75 -0.34
C LYS A 22 -0.54 8.61 0.62
N VAL A 23 -0.83 7.42 0.07
CA VAL A 23 -1.14 6.21 0.84
C VAL A 23 0.13 5.62 1.48
N SER A 24 1.30 5.82 0.88
CA SER A 24 2.56 5.26 1.38
C SER A 24 2.99 5.83 2.74
N LEU A 25 2.78 7.13 2.98
CA LEU A 25 3.17 7.78 4.23
C LEU A 25 2.33 7.28 5.42
N PHE A 26 1.02 7.14 5.21
CA PHE A 26 0.08 6.70 6.24
C PHE A 26 0.28 5.22 6.60
N LEU A 27 0.56 4.37 5.60
CA LEU A 27 0.85 2.95 5.81
C LEU A 27 2.08 2.72 6.69
N ASN A 28 3.14 3.51 6.51
CA ASN A 28 4.37 3.36 7.29
C ASN A 28 4.13 3.61 8.78
N THR A 29 3.35 4.64 9.13
CA THR A 29 3.00 4.95 10.51
C THR A 29 2.20 3.83 11.16
N MET A 30 1.23 3.27 10.43
CA MET A 30 0.41 2.19 10.97
C MET A 30 1.15 0.85 11.05
N ASP A 31 2.03 0.55 10.09
CA ASP A 31 2.84 -0.67 10.12
C ASP A 31 3.80 -0.66 11.32
N HIS A 32 4.39 0.51 11.59
CA HIS A 32 5.20 0.71 12.79
C HIS A 32 4.40 0.49 14.08
N GLN A 33 3.20 1.07 14.20
CA GLN A 33 2.33 0.84 15.36
C GLN A 33 1.93 -0.64 15.49
N ASN A 34 1.69 -1.32 14.36
CA ASN A 34 1.28 -2.71 14.33
C ASN A 34 2.44 -3.63 14.78
N ALA A 35 3.67 -3.33 14.36
CA ALA A 35 4.87 -4.00 14.83
C ALA A 35 5.11 -3.79 16.33
N GLN A 36 4.88 -2.58 16.85
CA GLN A 36 4.97 -2.30 18.28
C GLN A 36 3.92 -3.07 19.08
N ALA A 37 2.66 -3.08 18.63
CA ALA A 37 1.59 -3.85 19.28
C ALA A 37 1.87 -5.35 19.26
N ALA A 38 2.37 -5.89 18.14
CA ALA A 38 2.81 -7.29 18.04
C ALA A 38 3.93 -7.61 19.04
N ARG A 39 4.90 -6.71 19.19
CA ARG A 39 6.03 -6.89 20.12
C ARG A 39 5.57 -6.90 21.57
N LEU A 40 4.57 -6.08 21.92
CA LEU A 40 4.10 -5.91 23.30
C LEU A 40 3.05 -6.94 23.71
N GLY A 41 2.20 -7.41 22.79
CA GLY A 41 1.07 -8.28 23.12
C GLY A 41 0.84 -9.46 22.18
N GLY A 42 1.70 -9.66 21.18
CA GLY A 42 1.54 -10.71 20.19
C GLY A 42 0.40 -10.46 19.18
N TRP A 43 0.23 -11.40 18.25
CA TRP A 43 -0.62 -11.25 17.06
C TRP A 43 -2.13 -11.16 17.33
N ASN A 44 -2.59 -11.70 18.46
CA ASN A 44 -4.00 -11.72 18.82
C ASN A 44 -4.42 -10.50 19.66
N THR A 45 -3.46 -9.69 20.10
CA THR A 45 -3.74 -8.48 20.88
C THR A 45 -4.51 -7.47 20.04
N THR A 46 -5.43 -6.79 20.71
CA THR A 46 -6.16 -5.66 20.13
C THR A 46 -5.23 -4.48 19.97
N MET A 47 -5.16 -3.96 18.75
CA MET A 47 -4.42 -2.75 18.47
C MET A 47 -5.27 -1.53 18.83
N ILE A 48 -4.72 -0.63 19.66
CA ILE A 48 -5.30 0.69 19.90
C ILE A 48 -4.81 1.59 18.78
N MET A 49 -5.71 1.94 17.85
CA MET A 49 -5.42 2.83 16.73
C MET A 49 -6.05 4.20 16.98
N ASN A 50 -5.42 5.25 16.46
CA ASN A 50 -5.99 6.60 16.48
C ASN A 50 -7.31 6.61 15.65
N MET A 51 -8.34 7.32 16.12
CA MET A 51 -9.60 7.47 15.39
C MET A 51 -9.40 8.04 13.98
N THR A 52 -8.45 8.95 13.78
CA THR A 52 -8.11 9.49 12.44
C THR A 52 -7.66 8.36 11.52
N ALA A 53 -6.90 7.39 12.02
CA ALA A 53 -6.43 6.29 11.21
C ALA A 53 -7.57 5.36 10.77
N ILE A 54 -8.62 5.21 11.59
CA ILE A 54 -9.83 4.47 11.21
C ILE A 54 -10.56 5.21 10.09
N SER A 55 -10.72 6.52 10.20
CA SER A 55 -11.35 7.36 9.16
C SER A 55 -10.58 7.29 7.84
N ASP A 56 -9.25 7.32 7.88
CA ASP A 56 -8.41 7.21 6.68
C ASP A 56 -8.55 5.85 5.98
N ILE A 57 -8.65 4.76 6.76
CA ILE A 57 -8.93 3.41 6.21
C ILE A 57 -10.32 3.37 5.55
N ILE A 58 -11.34 3.92 6.21
CA ILE A 58 -12.72 3.96 5.67
C ILE A 58 -12.75 4.78 4.38
N TRP A 59 -12.13 5.95 4.37
CA TRP A 59 -12.00 6.81 3.20
C TRP A 59 -11.31 6.07 2.06
N TRP A 60 -10.21 5.36 2.34
CA TRP A 60 -9.49 4.60 1.33
C TRP A 60 -10.33 3.45 0.73
N ILE A 61 -11.04 2.67 1.57
CA ILE A 61 -11.93 1.60 1.09
C ILE A 61 -13.02 2.19 0.17
N ALA A 62 -13.61 3.33 0.55
CA ALA A 62 -14.60 4.01 -0.28
C ALA A 62 -14.02 4.44 -1.62
N ASN A 63 -12.78 4.95 -1.65
CA ASN A 63 -12.11 5.35 -2.89
C ASN A 63 -11.81 4.18 -3.82
N ILE A 64 -11.47 2.99 -3.30
CA ILE A 64 -11.30 1.79 -4.15
C ILE A 64 -12.61 1.34 -4.74
N ILE A 65 -13.67 1.27 -3.93
CA ILE A 65 -14.99 0.84 -4.40
C ILE A 65 -15.54 1.84 -5.43
N ALA A 66 -15.32 3.14 -5.22
CA ALA A 66 -15.77 4.19 -6.11
C ALA A 66 -14.93 4.34 -7.38
N ASN A 67 -13.77 3.69 -7.49
CA ASN A 67 -12.87 3.82 -8.64
C ASN A 67 -12.59 2.47 -9.33
N PRO A 68 -13.62 1.81 -9.92
CA PRO A 68 -13.46 0.53 -10.63
C PRO A 68 -12.54 0.61 -11.86
N SER A 69 -12.27 1.81 -12.37
CA SER A 69 -11.40 2.09 -13.53
C SER A 69 -9.92 2.26 -13.19
N ALA A 70 -9.51 2.16 -11.92
CA ALA A 70 -8.08 2.06 -11.57
C ALA A 70 -7.46 0.69 -11.94
N GLN A 71 -8.24 -0.21 -12.54
CA GLN A 71 -7.71 -1.39 -13.20
C GLN A 71 -6.76 -0.95 -14.33
N LEU A 72 -5.47 -1.13 -14.07
CA LEU A 72 -4.44 -1.34 -15.09
C LEU A 72 -4.20 -0.17 -16.05
N THR A 73 -3.76 0.98 -15.53
CA THR A 73 -2.66 1.66 -16.25
C THR A 73 -1.38 0.96 -15.82
N GLN A 74 -1.10 -0.22 -16.40
CA GLN A 74 0.29 -0.62 -16.57
C GLN A 74 0.93 0.56 -17.30
N ILE A 75 1.76 1.33 -16.61
CA ILE A 75 2.74 2.18 -17.29
C ILE A 75 3.53 1.18 -18.13
N PRO A 76 3.42 1.19 -19.48
CA PRO A 76 4.29 0.36 -20.28
C PRO A 76 5.70 0.78 -19.90
N PRO A 77 6.63 -0.15 -19.58
CA PRO A 77 8.02 0.25 -19.38
C PRO A 77 8.45 0.98 -20.66
N GLN A 78 8.73 2.27 -20.56
CA GLN A 78 9.36 3.02 -21.65
C GLN A 78 10.81 2.53 -21.74
N MET A 79 10.99 1.39 -22.40
CA MET A 79 12.29 0.91 -22.83
C MET A 79 12.57 1.53 -24.20
N THR A 80 13.19 2.70 -24.21
CA THR A 80 13.81 3.23 -25.42
C THR A 80 15.12 2.46 -25.64
N MET A 81 15.08 1.40 -26.45
CA MET A 81 16.32 0.81 -26.99
C MET A 81 16.79 1.67 -28.16
N THR A 82 17.75 2.56 -27.90
CA THR A 82 18.50 3.22 -28.97
C THR A 82 19.62 2.28 -29.40
N THR A 83 19.41 1.53 -30.47
CA THR A 83 20.51 0.80 -31.13
C THR A 83 21.15 1.77 -32.12
N ASP A 84 22.34 2.24 -31.79
CA ASP A 84 23.19 2.96 -32.75
C ASP A 84 23.85 1.93 -33.67
N ALA A 85 23.34 1.83 -34.90
CA ALA A 85 23.99 1.04 -35.94
C ALA A 85 25.01 1.93 -36.64
N ALA A 86 26.29 1.76 -36.28
CA ALA A 86 27.39 2.35 -37.04
C ALA A 86 27.48 1.68 -38.43
N PRO A 87 27.81 2.43 -39.51
CA PRO A 87 27.71 1.94 -40.89
C PRO A 87 28.87 1.04 -41.35
N SER A 88 29.67 0.48 -40.45
CA SER A 88 30.73 -0.47 -40.82
C SER A 88 30.25 -1.91 -40.61
N GLY A 89 29.77 -2.51 -41.70
CA GLY A 89 29.75 -3.97 -41.84
C GLY A 89 31.16 -4.58 -41.88
#